data_AF-A0A1G0FIG9-F1
#
_entry.id   AF-A0A1G0FIG9-F1
#
_cell.length_a   1.000
_cell.length_b   1.000
_cell.length_c   1.000
_cell.angle_alpha   90.00
_cell.angle_beta   90.00
_cell.angle_gamma   90.00
#
_symmetry.space_group_name_H-M   'P 1'
#
loop_
_entity.id
_entity.type
_entity.pdbx_description
1 polymer ?
#
loop_
_entity_poly.entity_id
_entity_poly.type
_entity_poly.pdbx_seq_one_letter_code
_entity_poly.pdbx_strand_id
1 'polypeptide(L)'
;MGKVLLAWLPAPMLDQIIRRGLRTYTSRTISSPETLRNHLALVRQRGYAIDDGEHEELIRCAAAPVFDHTGQVVAALSIASVGVDVESARFEEYIGLVQSCTHSISQALGHGRAAASVGGTDARRDLPSR
;
A
#
# COMPACT_ATOMS: atom_id res chain seq x y z
N MET A 1 -3.17 -5.53 6.18
CA MET A 1 -3.64 -4.40 5.34
C MET A 1 -3.70 -3.06 6.06
N GLY A 2 -4.26 -2.97 7.28
CA GLY A 2 -4.45 -1.69 7.99
C GLY A 2 -3.17 -0.84 8.12
N LYS A 3 -2.03 -1.45 8.41
CA LYS A 3 -0.72 -0.75 8.47
C LYS A 3 -0.31 -0.11 7.14
N VAL A 4 -0.72 -0.66 6.00
CA VAL A 4 -0.52 0.00 4.70
C VAL A 4 -1.34 1.27 4.64
N LEU A 5 -2.64 1.22 4.91
CA LEU A 5 -3.49 2.41 4.85
C LEU A 5 -3.02 3.49 5.85
N LEU A 6 -2.69 3.11 7.08
CA LEU A 6 -2.18 4.04 8.09
C LEU A 6 -0.85 4.68 7.71
N ALA A 7 0.01 3.97 6.96
CA ALA A 7 1.33 4.46 6.60
C ALA A 7 1.30 5.65 5.63
N TRP A 8 0.21 5.84 4.88
CA TRP A 8 0.02 6.99 3.97
C TRP A 8 -1.05 7.98 4.45
N LEU A 9 -1.61 7.80 5.66
CA LEU A 9 -2.49 8.80 6.23
C LEU A 9 -1.72 10.09 6.61
N PRO A 10 -2.35 11.26 6.48
CA PRO A 10 -1.84 12.49 7.07
C PRO A 10 -1.61 12.33 8.58
N ALA A 11 -0.51 12.87 9.10
CA ALA A 11 -0.15 12.75 10.52
C ALA A 11 -1.28 13.13 11.50
N PRO A 12 -2.06 14.21 11.27
CA PRO A 12 -3.18 14.55 12.17
C PRO A 12 -4.26 13.47 12.24
N MET A 13 -4.54 12.77 11.14
CA MET A 13 -5.51 11.68 11.09
C MET A 13 -4.98 10.44 11.80
N LEU A 14 -3.70 10.10 11.58
CA LEU A 14 -3.04 9.02 12.32
C LEU A 14 -3.07 9.28 13.83
N ASP A 15 -2.76 10.51 14.26
CA ASP A 15 -2.79 10.88 15.68
C ASP A 15 -4.21 10.78 16.27
N GLN A 16 -5.25 11.12 15.50
CA GLN A 16 -6.64 10.92 15.92
C GLN A 16 -6.97 9.44 16.14
N ILE A 17 -6.50 8.55 15.25
CA ILE A 17 -6.70 7.10 15.39
C ILE A 17 -5.97 6.59 16.63
N ILE A 18 -4.71 6.97 16.80
CA ILE A 18 -3.89 6.58 17.97
C ILE A 18 -4.56 7.04 19.28
N ARG A 19 -5.10 8.26 19.34
CA ARG A 19 -5.79 8.79 20.53
C ARG A 19 -7.05 8.02 20.91
N ARG A 20 -7.71 7.34 19.97
CA ARG A 20 -8.86 6.46 20.26
C ARG A 20 -8.44 5.15 20.91
N GLY A 21 -7.14 4.86 20.97
CA GLY A 21 -6.56 3.69 21.58
C GLY A 21 -6.15 2.63 20.56
N LEU A 22 -5.09 1.88 20.91
CA LEU A 22 -4.59 0.75 20.13
C LEU A 22 -5.04 -0.54 20.80
N ARG A 23 -6.17 -1.08 20.36
CA ARG A 23 -6.72 -2.32 20.90
C ARG A 23 -5.71 -3.46 20.69
N THR A 24 -5.44 -4.18 21.77
CA THR A 24 -4.60 -5.38 21.77
C THR A 24 -5.47 -6.61 21.50
N TYR A 25 -5.02 -7.49 20.60
CA TYR A 25 -5.72 -8.73 20.23
C TYR A 25 -4.92 -9.96 20.65
N THR A 26 -3.61 -9.90 20.49
CA THR A 26 -2.66 -10.97 20.84
C THR A 26 -1.49 -10.38 21.63
N SER A 27 -0.61 -11.24 22.14
CA SER A 27 0.65 -10.81 22.76
C SER A 27 1.60 -10.08 21.79
N ARG A 28 1.38 -10.21 20.47
CA ARG A 28 2.21 -9.60 19.42
C ARG A 28 1.64 -8.29 18.87
N THR A 29 0.43 -7.89 19.28
CA THR A 29 -0.18 -6.66 18.78
C THR A 29 0.67 -5.43 19.09
N ILE A 30 0.90 -4.58 18.10
CA ILE A 30 1.57 -3.29 18.28
C ILE A 30 0.62 -2.34 19.04
N SER A 31 0.86 -2.17 20.34
CA SER A 31 0.01 -1.37 21.24
C SER A 31 0.64 -0.04 21.67
N SER A 32 1.90 0.23 21.29
CA SER A 32 2.59 1.50 21.54
C SER A 32 2.45 2.46 20.35
N PRO A 33 2.07 3.73 20.57
CA PRO A 33 2.07 4.77 19.55
C PRO A 33 3.41 4.98 18.86
N GLU A 34 4.51 4.91 19.60
CA GLU A 34 5.86 5.10 19.06
C GLU A 34 6.25 3.92 18.17
N THR A 35 6.04 2.69 18.67
CA THR A 35 6.30 1.47 17.91
C THR A 35 5.47 1.43 16.63
N LEU A 36 4.18 1.81 16.70
CA LEU A 36 3.35 1.90 15.51
C LEU A 36 3.94 2.87 14.49
N ARG A 37 4.32 4.08 14.89
CA ARG A 37 4.92 5.07 13.97
C ARG A 37 6.20 4.55 13.31
N ASN A 38 7.06 3.88 14.08
CA ASN A 38 8.28 3.26 13.55
C ASN A 38 7.96 2.18 12.52
N HIS A 39 6.98 1.31 12.80
CA HIS A 39 6.50 0.32 11.84
C HIS A 39 5.93 0.97 10.58
N LEU A 40 5.12 2.03 10.70
CA LEU A 40 4.55 2.72 9.54
C LEU A 40 5.64 3.41 8.69
N ALA A 41 6.69 3.93 9.31
CA ALA A 41 7.84 4.47 8.58
C ALA A 41 8.56 3.37 7.77
N LEU A 42 8.79 2.20 8.38
CA LEU A 42 9.36 1.04 7.69
C LEU A 42 8.46 0.58 6.53
N VAL A 43 7.13 0.56 6.74
CA VAL A 43 6.16 0.22 5.68
C VAL A 43 6.30 1.16 4.48
N ARG A 44 6.41 2.47 4.69
CA ARG A 44 6.66 3.45 3.61
C ARG A 44 7.98 3.18 2.90
N GLN A 45 9.05 2.90 3.65
CA GLN A 45 10.38 2.68 3.10
C GLN A 45 10.44 1.46 2.18
N ARG A 46 9.84 0.34 2.59
CA ARG A 46 9.92 -0.93 1.84
C ARG A 46 8.75 -1.17 0.88
N GLY A 47 7.69 -0.38 0.97
CA GLY A 47 6.51 -0.50 0.11
C GLY A 47 5.56 -1.66 0.44
N TYR A 48 5.67 -2.26 1.63
CA TYR A 48 4.76 -3.31 2.09
C TYR A 48 4.69 -3.39 3.63
N ALA A 49 3.62 -3.97 4.15
CA ALA A 49 3.43 -4.29 5.55
C ALA A 49 3.42 -5.81 5.76
N ILE A 50 3.93 -6.24 6.91
CA ILE A 50 3.80 -7.61 7.43
C ILE A 50 2.99 -7.50 8.71
N ASP A 51 1.94 -8.30 8.86
CA ASP A 51 1.28 -8.62 10.12
C ASP A 51 1.76 -10.01 10.53
N ASP A 52 2.33 -10.14 11.71
CA ASP A 52 2.96 -11.38 12.20
C ASP A 52 2.30 -11.86 13.50
N GLY A 53 1.03 -12.22 13.36
CA GLY A 53 0.18 -12.63 14.46
C GLY A 53 -0.33 -11.47 15.33
N GLU A 54 -0.39 -10.25 14.81
CA GLU A 54 -0.82 -9.07 15.57
C GLU A 54 -2.32 -9.06 15.80
N HIS A 55 -3.11 -9.62 14.87
CA HIS A 55 -4.56 -9.75 14.99
C HIS A 55 -5.00 -11.15 15.43
N GLU A 56 -4.39 -12.19 14.86
CA GLU A 56 -4.67 -13.60 15.16
C GLU A 56 -3.35 -14.38 15.19
N GLU A 57 -3.04 -15.08 16.29
CA GLU A 57 -1.69 -15.60 16.57
C GLU A 57 -1.09 -16.52 15.49
N LEU A 58 -1.93 -17.26 14.77
CA LEU A 58 -1.50 -18.22 13.75
C LEU A 58 -1.56 -17.66 12.32
N ILE A 59 -1.85 -16.36 12.17
CA ILE A 59 -1.99 -15.70 10.87
C ILE A 59 -0.81 -14.78 10.63
N ARG A 60 -0.18 -14.94 9.47
CA ARG A 60 0.78 -13.98 8.93
C ARG A 60 0.27 -13.41 7.62
N CYS A 61 0.29 -12.10 7.50
CA CYS A 61 -0.17 -11.42 6.28
C CYS A 61 0.91 -10.51 5.72
N ALA A 62 1.02 -10.48 4.39
CA ALA A 62 1.73 -9.43 3.67
C ALA A 62 0.70 -8.53 2.97
N ALA A 63 0.96 -7.22 2.91
CA ALA A 63 0.11 -6.27 2.20
C ALA A 63 0.92 -5.17 1.54
N ALA A 64 0.48 -4.70 0.38
CA ALA A 64 1.12 -3.58 -0.34
C ALA A 64 0.07 -2.51 -0.74
N PRO A 65 0.50 -1.25 -0.92
CA PRO A 65 -0.38 -0.15 -1.32
C PRO A 65 -0.73 -0.20 -2.81
N VAL A 66 -1.95 0.22 -3.13
CA VAL A 66 -2.38 0.54 -4.49
C VAL A 66 -2.46 2.06 -4.61
N PHE A 67 -1.74 2.61 -5.59
CA PHE A 67 -1.70 4.03 -5.87
C PHE A 67 -2.61 4.40 -7.05
N ASP A 68 -3.22 5.58 -6.99
CA ASP A 68 -3.89 6.18 -8.14
C ASP A 68 -2.95 7.02 -9.01
N HIS A 69 -3.50 7.65 -10.05
CA HIS A 69 -2.76 8.54 -10.96
C HIS A 69 -2.18 9.79 -10.27
N THR A 70 -2.63 10.16 -9.06
CA THR A 70 -2.10 11.29 -8.29
C THR A 70 -0.98 10.89 -7.34
N GLY A 71 -0.65 9.59 -7.27
CA GLY A 71 0.32 9.05 -6.31
C GLY A 71 -0.25 8.87 -4.91
N GLN A 72 -1.57 8.94 -4.74
CA GLN A 72 -2.22 8.69 -3.45
C GLN A 72 -2.54 7.22 -3.29
N VAL A 73 -2.39 6.70 -2.06
CA VAL A 73 -2.81 5.34 -1.73
C VAL A 73 -4.32 5.30 -1.59
N VAL A 74 -4.99 4.60 -2.51
CA VAL A 74 -6.46 4.49 -2.57
C VAL A 74 -6.98 3.13 -2.10
N ALA A 75 -6.12 2.12 -2.09
CA ALA A 75 -6.43 0.79 -1.59
C ALA A 75 -5.16 0.07 -1.09
N ALA A 76 -5.35 -1.10 -0.49
CA ALA A 76 -4.28 -2.03 -0.19
C ALA A 76 -4.74 -3.45 -0.53
N LEU A 77 -3.83 -4.27 -1.05
CA LEU A 77 -4.08 -5.69 -1.29
C LEU A 77 -3.25 -6.50 -0.31
N SER A 78 -3.82 -7.57 0.24
CA SER A 78 -3.14 -8.46 1.17
C SER A 78 -3.30 -9.92 0.81
N ILE A 79 -2.29 -10.70 1.18
CA ILE A 79 -2.31 -12.16 1.17
C ILE A 79 -2.08 -12.64 2.60
N ALA A 80 -2.82 -13.68 3.01
CA ALA A 80 -2.75 -14.27 4.35
C ALA A 80 -2.28 -15.73 4.25
N SER A 81 -1.50 -16.15 5.24
CA SER A 81 -1.03 -17.51 5.42
C SER A 81 -1.30 -17.95 6.86
N VAL A 82 -1.45 -19.28 7.05
CA VAL A 82 -1.80 -19.92 8.32
C VAL A 82 -0.84 -21.07 8.62
N GLY A 83 -0.49 -21.27 9.89
CA GLY A 83 0.27 -22.43 10.35
C GLY A 83 1.76 -22.40 10.01
N VAL A 84 2.35 -23.53 9.61
CA VAL A 84 3.81 -23.69 9.39
C VAL A 84 4.37 -22.83 8.25
N ASP A 85 3.54 -22.33 7.35
CA ASP A 85 3.96 -21.46 6.23
C ASP A 85 4.36 -20.05 6.70
N VAL A 86 3.98 -19.65 7.93
CA VAL A 86 4.27 -18.35 8.56
C VAL A 86 5.77 -18.05 8.62
N GLU A 87 6.62 -19.03 8.88
CA GLU A 87 8.07 -18.84 9.08
C GLU A 87 8.91 -19.29 7.87
N SER A 88 8.26 -19.70 6.78
CA SER A 88 8.93 -20.30 5.63
C SER A 88 9.53 -19.26 4.68
N ALA A 89 10.57 -19.64 3.94
CA ALA A 89 11.12 -18.86 2.82
C ALA A 89 10.07 -18.50 1.76
N ARG A 90 8.95 -19.24 1.71
CA ARG A 90 7.82 -18.99 0.80
C ARG A 90 7.09 -17.68 1.12
N PHE A 91 7.21 -17.16 2.34
CA PHE A 91 6.57 -15.90 2.70
C PHE A 91 7.18 -14.70 1.95
N GLU A 92 8.46 -14.76 1.61
CA GLU A 92 9.09 -13.75 0.75
C GLU A 92 8.51 -13.75 -0.67
N GLU A 93 8.19 -14.93 -1.21
CA GLU A 93 7.49 -15.07 -2.50
C GLU A 93 6.11 -14.39 -2.45
N TYR A 94 5.37 -14.56 -1.34
CA TYR A 94 4.08 -13.90 -1.15
C TYR A 94 4.17 -12.38 -1.13
N ILE A 95 5.22 -11.83 -0.49
CA ILE A 95 5.49 -10.38 -0.54
C ILE A 95 5.71 -9.95 -1.99
N GLY A 96 6.55 -10.67 -2.75
CA GLY A 96 6.81 -10.38 -4.17
C GLY A 96 5.55 -10.41 -5.03
N LEU A 97 4.68 -11.40 -4.82
CA LEU A 97 3.39 -11.50 -5.53
C LEU A 97 2.45 -10.34 -5.19
N VAL A 98 2.34 -9.98 -3.92
CA VAL A 98 1.46 -8.88 -3.48
C VAL A 98 1.93 -7.53 -4.04
N GLN A 99 3.25 -7.30 -4.07
CA GLN A 99 3.83 -6.09 -4.66
C GLN A 99 3.63 -6.04 -6.17
N SER A 100 3.87 -7.16 -6.87
CA SER A 100 3.66 -7.24 -8.32
C SER A 100 2.21 -6.96 -8.68
N CYS A 101 1.26 -7.57 -7.97
CA CYS A 101 -0.17 -7.38 -8.22
C CYS A 101 -0.60 -5.93 -7.95
N THR A 102 -0.20 -5.35 -6.82
CA THR A 102 -0.53 -3.94 -6.50
C THR A 102 0.11 -2.96 -7.45
N HIS A 103 1.31 -3.24 -7.96
CA HIS A 103 1.94 -2.45 -9.01
C HIS A 103 1.10 -2.47 -10.30
N SER A 104 0.67 -3.65 -10.77
CA SER A 104 -0.19 -3.77 -11.95
C SER A 104 -1.52 -3.05 -11.79
N ILE A 105 -2.16 -3.17 -10.62
CA ILE A 105 -3.40 -2.41 -10.32
C ILE A 105 -3.13 -0.91 -10.35
N SER A 106 -2.03 -0.45 -9.73
CA SER A 106 -1.68 0.97 -9.70
C SER A 106 -1.43 1.52 -11.11
N GLN A 107 -0.75 0.76 -11.98
CA GLN A 107 -0.56 1.12 -13.39
C GLN A 107 -1.89 1.23 -14.14
N ALA A 108 -2.82 0.30 -13.90
CA ALA A 108 -4.17 0.35 -14.47
C ALA A 108 -4.96 1.57 -13.98
N LEU A 109 -4.70 2.04 -12.76
CA LEU A 109 -5.25 3.29 -12.20
C LEU A 109 -4.48 4.56 -12.63
N GLY A 110 -3.47 4.42 -13.48
CA GLY A 110 -2.72 5.54 -14.06
C GLY A 110 -1.50 6.00 -13.24
N HIS A 111 -1.12 5.29 -12.17
CA HIS A 111 0.08 5.59 -11.42
C HIS A 111 1.35 5.50 -12.30
N GLY A 112 2.21 6.52 -12.22
CA GLY A 112 3.46 6.56 -13.00
C GLY A 112 3.30 6.97 -14.47
N ARG A 113 2.08 7.28 -14.96
CA ARG A 113 1.92 7.94 -16.26
C ARG A 113 2.35 9.40 -16.09
N ALA A 114 3.50 9.76 -16.66
CA ALA A 114 3.81 11.17 -16.88
C ALA A 114 2.63 11.81 -17.62
N ALA A 115 2.16 12.98 -17.17
CA ALA A 115 1.08 13.71 -17.81
C ALA A 115 1.40 13.79 -19.30
N ALA A 116 0.66 13.04 -20.12
CA ALA A 116 0.81 13.12 -21.56
C ALA A 116 0.55 14.58 -21.92
N SER A 117 1.58 15.29 -22.38
CA SER A 117 1.41 16.61 -22.93
C SER A 117 0.44 16.47 -24.09
N VAL A 118 -0.80 16.93 -23.88
CA VAL A 118 -1.78 17.09 -24.95
C VAL A 118 -1.30 18.26 -25.79
N GLY A 119 -0.29 18.02 -26.61
CA GLY A 119 0.12 18.90 -27.69
C GLY A 119 -0.90 18.75 -28.81
N GLY A 120 -1.92 19.61 -28.79
CA GLY A 120 -2.84 19.74 -29.90
C GLY A 120 -2.11 20.25 -31.14
N THR A 121 -2.16 19.48 -32.22
CA THR A 121 -2.01 19.99 -33.58
C THR A 121 -3.25 19.56 -34.35
N ASP A 122 -4.30 20.37 -34.21
CA ASP A 122 -5.37 20.44 -35.21
C ASP A 122 -4.80 21.14 -36.45
N ALA A 123 -4.30 20.34 -37.40
CA ALA A 123 -3.91 20.81 -38.72
C ALA A 123 -5.04 20.52 -39.71
N ARG A 124 -6.17 21.22 -39.54
CA ARG A 124 -7.17 21.45 -40.60
C ARG A 124 -7.34 22.95 -40.80
N ARG A 125 -6.69 23.46 -41.85
CA ARG A 125 -6.88 24.76 -42.56
C ARG A 125 -5.58 24.97 -43.37
N ASP A 126 -5.51 25.19 -44.67
CA ASP A 126 -6.48 25.51 -45.72
C ASP A 126 -5.82 25.12 -47.06
N LEU A 127 -6.62 24.62 -48.01
CA LEU A 127 -6.23 24.63 -49.43
C LEU A 127 -6.18 26.08 -49.93
N PRO A 128 -5.30 26.40 -50.88
CA PRO A 128 -5.70 27.25 -51.98
C PRO A 128 -5.70 26.45 -53.29
N SER A 129 -6.85 26.46 -53.93
CA SER A 129 -7.12 26.04 -55.29
C SER A 129 -6.24 26.76 -56.31
N ARG A 130 -5.50 26.00 -57.13
CA ARG A 130 -5.27 26.22 -58.57
C ARG A 130 -4.52 25.07 -59.20
#